data_AF-A0A103EMN4-F1
#
_entry.id   AF-A0A103EMN4-F1
#
_cell.length_a   1.000
_cell.length_b   1.000
_cell.length_c   1.000
_cell.angle_alpha   90.00
_cell.angle_beta   90.00
_cell.angle_gamma   90.00
#
_symmetry.space_group_name_H-M   'P 1'
#
loop_
_entity.id
_entity.type
_entity.pdbx_description
1 polymer ?
#
loop_
_entity_poly.entity_id
_entity_poly.type
_entity_poly.pdbx_seq_one_letter_code
_entity_poly.pdbx_strand_id
1 'polypeptide(L)'
;MKKIPLTLAAAALMLSAALSHAQTPPAQPAAASAAAAARHEARVEERIAYLHNQLKITPAQEPQWKAFADTIRENNESMARLFRDRLNNKSASALDDIKQYVELTQAGAEGAKKLADAFTPLYTSFPPEQKALADTTFRNWLQHPDAGKSRAGAKE
;
A
#
# COMPACT_ATOMS: atom_id res chain seq x y z
N MET A 1 -4.31 55.78 58.07
CA MET A 1 -5.33 54.93 57.43
C MET A 1 -6.27 55.81 56.62
N LYS A 2 -6.65 55.37 55.42
CA LYS A 2 -7.28 56.11 54.29
C LYS A 2 -6.27 56.70 53.29
N LYS A 3 -6.33 56.20 52.06
CA LYS A 3 -6.57 56.94 50.80
C LYS A 3 -6.62 55.94 49.65
N ILE A 4 -7.79 55.86 49.00
CA ILE A 4 -7.99 55.27 47.67
C ILE A 4 -7.41 56.26 46.64
N PRO A 5 -6.73 55.77 45.61
CA PRO A 5 -7.01 56.25 44.24
C PRO A 5 -6.94 55.07 43.24
N LEU A 6 -7.41 55.09 42.01
CA LEU A 6 -8.12 56.04 41.15
C LEU A 6 -8.20 55.27 39.83
N THR A 7 -9.39 55.13 39.27
CA THR A 7 -9.56 54.61 37.91
C THR A 7 -9.09 55.66 36.91
N LEU A 8 -8.18 55.29 36.00
CA LEU A 8 -8.02 55.95 34.71
C LEU A 8 -7.97 54.89 33.60
N ALA A 9 -8.90 55.02 32.68
CA ALA A 9 -8.95 54.28 31.43
C ALA A 9 -7.87 54.79 30.47
N ALA A 10 -7.22 53.88 29.75
CA ALA A 10 -6.59 54.18 28.48
C ALA A 10 -6.74 52.95 27.58
N ALA A 11 -7.52 53.12 26.52
CA ALA A 11 -7.65 52.17 25.43
C ALA A 11 -6.35 52.16 24.62
N ALA A 12 -5.84 50.96 24.31
CA ALA A 12 -4.95 50.74 23.19
C ALA A 12 -5.38 49.44 22.50
N LEU A 13 -6.03 49.60 21.34
CA LEU A 13 -6.19 48.53 20.37
C LEU A 13 -4.80 48.04 19.97
N MET A 14 -4.49 46.78 20.26
CA MET A 14 -3.40 46.06 19.60
C MET A 14 -4.00 44.88 18.85
N LEU A 15 -4.11 45.07 17.54
CA LEU A 15 -4.46 44.06 16.55
C LEU A 15 -3.34 43.01 16.52
N SER A 16 -3.51 41.90 17.24
CA SER A 16 -2.59 40.75 17.13
C SER A 16 -3.13 39.78 16.09
N ALA A 17 -2.65 39.94 14.87
CA ALA A 17 -2.67 38.91 13.84
C ALA A 17 -1.47 37.96 14.05
N ALA A 18 -1.68 36.68 13.72
CA ALA A 18 -0.70 35.58 13.67
C ALA A 18 -0.33 34.99 15.06
N LEU A 19 -0.38 33.68 15.32
CA LEU A 19 -0.28 32.50 14.44
C LEU A 19 -1.23 31.41 14.94
N SER A 20 -2.16 30.99 14.08
CA SER A 20 -2.86 29.71 14.21
C SER A 20 -1.85 28.57 14.03
N HIS A 21 -1.17 28.18 15.10
CA HIS A 21 -0.54 26.86 15.13
C HIS A 21 -1.67 25.86 15.34
N ALA A 22 -2.15 25.29 14.22
CA ALA A 22 -2.95 24.08 14.27
C ALA A 22 -2.15 23.02 15.02
N GLN A 23 -2.52 22.78 16.28
CA GLN A 23 -2.06 21.60 17.01
C GLN A 23 -2.67 20.40 16.30
N THR A 24 -1.95 19.80 15.36
CA THR A 24 -2.26 18.44 14.94
C THR A 24 -2.10 17.56 16.18
N PRO A 25 -3.15 16.92 16.69
CA PRO A 25 -3.00 15.97 17.79
C PRO A 25 -2.00 14.88 17.35
N PRO A 26 -1.18 14.33 18.28
CA PRO A 26 -0.28 13.25 17.93
C PRO A 26 -1.13 12.11 17.37
N ALA A 27 -0.97 11.83 16.08
CA ALA A 27 -1.63 10.71 15.44
C ALA A 27 -1.24 9.44 16.20
N GLN A 28 -2.21 8.80 16.86
CA GLN A 28 -1.98 7.54 17.56
C GLN A 28 -1.40 6.53 16.56
N PRO A 29 -0.33 5.79 16.90
CA PRO A 29 0.34 4.85 16.01
C PRO A 29 -0.60 3.84 15.34
N ALA A 30 -1.70 3.48 16.02
CA ALA A 30 -2.73 2.57 15.50
C ALA A 30 -3.56 3.16 14.34
N ALA A 31 -3.85 4.47 14.35
CA ALA A 31 -4.57 5.11 13.26
C ALA A 31 -3.71 5.22 11.99
N ALA A 32 -2.40 5.45 12.17
CA ALA A 32 -1.44 5.48 11.07
C ALA A 32 -1.23 4.10 10.42
N SER A 33 -1.19 3.02 11.22
CA SER A 33 -1.04 1.65 10.70
C SER A 33 -2.30 1.16 9.98
N ALA A 34 -3.50 1.47 10.49
CA ALA A 34 -4.76 1.15 9.82
C ALA A 34 -4.88 1.88 8.46
N ALA A 35 -4.53 3.17 8.40
CA ALA A 35 -4.54 3.92 7.15
C ALA A 35 -3.49 3.40 6.15
N ALA A 36 -2.35 2.88 6.61
CA ALA A 36 -1.36 2.26 5.74
C ALA A 36 -1.85 0.91 5.16
N ALA A 37 -2.52 0.10 5.98
CA ALA A 37 -3.14 -1.16 5.53
C ALA A 37 -4.24 -0.92 4.48
N ALA A 38 -5.14 0.03 4.73
CA ALA A 38 -6.20 0.38 3.78
C ALA A 38 -5.66 0.89 2.43
N ARG A 39 -4.59 1.69 2.45
CA ARG A 39 -3.91 2.12 1.22
C ARG A 39 -3.25 0.97 0.48
N HIS A 40 -2.70 0.00 1.20
CA HIS A 40 -2.10 -1.19 0.58
C HIS A 40 -3.18 -2.03 -0.12
N GLU A 41 -4.29 -2.31 0.56
CA GLU A 41 -5.44 -3.03 0.01
C GLU A 41 -6.01 -2.34 -1.24
N ALA A 42 -6.21 -1.02 -1.18
CA ALA A 42 -6.67 -0.24 -2.33
C ALA A 42 -5.76 -0.42 -3.56
N ARG A 43 -4.43 -0.43 -3.38
CA ARG A 43 -3.49 -0.67 -4.48
C ARG A 43 -3.57 -2.09 -5.05
N VAL A 44 -3.89 -3.08 -4.22
CA VAL A 44 -4.08 -4.47 -4.68
C VAL A 44 -5.32 -4.54 -5.57
N GLU A 45 -6.44 -3.97 -5.12
CA GLU A 45 -7.68 -3.97 -5.89
C GLU A 45 -7.57 -3.13 -7.16
N GLU A 46 -6.91 -1.97 -7.12
CA GLU A 46 -6.60 -1.16 -8.31
C GLU A 46 -5.84 -1.96 -9.36
N ARG A 47 -4.83 -2.74 -8.93
CA ARG A 47 -4.05 -3.59 -9.83
C ARG A 47 -4.88 -4.73 -10.41
N ILE A 48 -5.73 -5.36 -9.60
CA ILE A 48 -6.64 -6.41 -10.06
C ILE A 48 -7.60 -5.84 -11.11
N ALA A 49 -8.24 -4.70 -10.83
CA ALA A 49 -9.13 -4.03 -11.79
C ALA A 49 -8.41 -3.60 -13.07
N TYR A 50 -7.19 -3.06 -12.95
CA TYR A 50 -6.36 -2.72 -14.12
C TYR A 50 -6.09 -3.94 -14.99
N LEU A 51 -5.64 -5.05 -14.40
CA LEU A 51 -5.35 -6.28 -15.12
C LEU A 51 -6.61 -6.87 -15.77
N HIS A 52 -7.75 -6.88 -15.09
CA HIS A 52 -9.02 -7.33 -15.67
C HIS A 52 -9.35 -6.57 -16.97
N ASN A 53 -9.24 -5.24 -16.90
CA ASN A 53 -9.51 -4.35 -18.03
C ASN A 53 -8.49 -4.51 -19.17
N GLN A 54 -7.19 -4.52 -18.85
CA GLN A 54 -6.14 -4.67 -19.87
C GLN A 54 -6.21 -6.01 -20.59
N LEU A 55 -6.50 -7.07 -19.83
CA LEU A 55 -6.66 -8.40 -20.38
C LEU A 55 -8.01 -8.59 -21.06
N LYS A 56 -8.95 -7.63 -21.01
CA LYS A 56 -10.28 -7.74 -21.62
C LYS A 56 -11.01 -9.04 -21.21
N ILE A 57 -11.02 -9.32 -19.91
CA ILE A 57 -11.66 -10.53 -19.38
C ILE A 57 -13.13 -10.56 -19.78
N THR A 58 -13.57 -11.70 -20.31
CA THR A 58 -14.95 -11.92 -20.75
C THR A 58 -15.79 -12.61 -19.66
N PRO A 59 -17.13 -12.57 -19.72
CA PRO A 59 -17.99 -13.29 -18.77
C PRO A 59 -17.69 -14.80 -18.66
N ALA A 60 -17.27 -15.42 -19.77
CA ALA A 60 -16.90 -16.84 -19.78
C ALA A 60 -15.57 -17.13 -19.06
N GLN A 61 -14.70 -16.13 -18.95
CA GLN A 61 -13.39 -16.23 -18.28
C GLN A 61 -13.43 -15.82 -16.81
N GLU A 62 -14.51 -15.18 -16.35
CA GLU A 62 -14.68 -14.71 -14.96
C GLU A 62 -14.36 -15.76 -13.89
N PRO A 63 -14.75 -17.05 -14.02
CA PRO A 63 -14.38 -18.04 -13.01
C PRO A 63 -12.86 -18.22 -12.88
N GLN A 64 -12.14 -18.24 -14.00
CA GLN A 64 -10.68 -18.37 -14.02
C GLN A 64 -10.00 -17.07 -13.58
N TRP A 65 -10.55 -15.93 -13.97
CA TRP A 65 -10.11 -14.63 -13.51
C TRP A 65 -10.24 -14.49 -11.99
N LYS A 66 -11.37 -14.89 -11.42
CA LYS A 66 -11.60 -14.84 -9.97
C LYS A 66 -10.55 -15.66 -9.21
N ALA A 67 -10.25 -16.88 -9.66
CA ALA A 67 -9.22 -17.71 -9.04
C ALA A 67 -7.83 -17.02 -9.07
N PHE A 68 -7.49 -16.40 -10.19
CA PHE A 68 -6.25 -15.63 -10.33
C PHE A 68 -6.24 -14.38 -9.41
N ALA A 69 -7.32 -13.61 -9.39
CA ALA A 69 -7.45 -12.42 -8.56
C ALA A 69 -7.40 -12.75 -7.05
N ASP A 70 -8.08 -13.82 -6.63
CA ASP A 70 -8.05 -14.27 -5.24
C ASP A 70 -6.63 -14.71 -4.84
N THR A 71 -5.90 -15.39 -5.72
CA THR A 71 -4.48 -15.73 -5.49
C THR A 71 -3.61 -14.47 -5.33
N ILE A 72 -3.86 -13.40 -6.09
CA ILE A 72 -3.17 -12.12 -5.91
C ILE A 72 -3.46 -11.57 -4.50
N ARG A 73 -4.73 -11.55 -4.06
CA ARG A 73 -5.12 -11.03 -2.73
C ARG A 73 -4.46 -11.83 -1.60
N GLU A 74 -4.59 -13.15 -1.64
CA GLU A 74 -4.04 -14.05 -0.62
C GLU A 74 -2.53 -13.91 -0.49
N ASN A 75 -1.80 -13.81 -1.61
CA ASN A 75 -0.36 -13.60 -1.60
C ASN A 75 0.02 -12.24 -1.00
N ASN A 76 -0.70 -11.16 -1.36
CA ASN A 76 -0.44 -9.84 -0.78
C ASN A 76 -0.71 -9.84 0.72
N GLU A 77 -1.80 -10.46 1.17
CA GLU A 77 -2.12 -10.56 2.59
C GLU A 77 -1.04 -11.35 3.35
N SER A 78 -0.62 -12.51 2.81
CA SER A 78 0.43 -13.34 3.41
C SER A 78 1.74 -12.58 3.57
N MET A 79 2.20 -11.91 2.50
CA MET A 79 3.42 -11.11 2.55
C MET A 79 3.27 -9.92 3.51
N ALA A 80 2.13 -9.23 3.52
CA ALA A 80 1.88 -8.13 4.43
C ALA A 80 1.92 -8.57 5.91
N ARG A 81 1.41 -9.77 6.24
CA ARG A 81 1.53 -10.34 7.58
C ARG A 81 2.99 -10.55 7.97
N LEU A 82 3.78 -11.23 7.13
CA LEU A 82 5.21 -11.47 7.40
C LEU A 82 6.01 -10.17 7.56
N PHE A 83 5.75 -9.17 6.72
CA PHE A 83 6.40 -7.86 6.86
C PHE A 83 6.01 -7.15 8.15
N ARG A 84 4.74 -7.21 8.56
CA ARG A 84 4.29 -6.62 9.82
C ARG A 84 4.94 -7.31 11.02
N ASP A 85 5.02 -8.63 11.00
CA ASP A 85 5.61 -9.41 12.09
C ASP A 85 7.11 -9.08 12.23
N ARG A 86 7.82 -8.93 11.10
CA ARG A 86 9.19 -8.42 11.08
C ARG A 86 9.30 -7.00 11.63
N LEU A 87 8.43 -6.08 11.23
CA LEU A 87 8.46 -4.67 11.71
C LEU A 87 8.17 -4.55 13.21
N ASN A 88 7.38 -5.48 13.77
CA ASN A 88 7.02 -5.52 15.17
C ASN A 88 8.08 -6.21 16.04
N ASN A 89 8.94 -7.05 15.46
CA ASN A 89 10.05 -7.68 16.18
C ASN A 89 11.25 -6.72 16.33
N LYS A 90 11.16 -5.77 17.27
CA LYS A 90 12.15 -4.70 17.49
C LYS A 90 13.48 -5.17 18.08
N SER A 91 13.54 -6.38 18.62
CA SER A 91 14.70 -6.92 19.35
C SER A 91 15.14 -8.28 18.80
N ALA A 92 14.92 -8.52 17.51
CA ALA A 92 15.37 -9.73 16.83
C ALA A 92 16.89 -9.89 16.94
N SER A 93 17.36 -11.12 17.20
CA SER A 93 18.79 -11.43 17.06
C SER A 93 19.17 -11.53 15.58
N ALA A 94 20.47 -11.47 15.27
CA ALA A 94 20.95 -11.71 13.90
C ALA A 94 20.54 -13.09 13.35
N LEU A 95 20.42 -14.10 14.24
CA LEU A 95 19.93 -15.42 13.85
C LEU A 95 18.44 -15.38 13.49
N ASP A 96 17.64 -14.61 14.21
CA ASP A 96 16.21 -14.44 13.92
C ASP A 96 15.99 -13.68 12.62
N ASP A 97 16.80 -12.64 12.35
CA ASP A 97 16.77 -11.91 11.09
C ASP A 97 17.04 -12.82 9.88
N ILE A 98 18.03 -13.72 9.98
CA ILE A 98 18.32 -14.68 8.91
C ILE A 98 17.15 -15.65 8.72
N LYS A 99 16.53 -16.15 9.80
CA LYS A 99 15.36 -17.03 9.71
C LYS A 99 14.16 -16.33 9.06
N GLN A 100 13.89 -15.09 9.44
CA GLN A 100 12.82 -14.27 8.84
C GLN A 100 13.08 -13.99 7.35
N TYR A 101 14.34 -13.75 6.98
CA TYR A 101 14.70 -13.60 5.56
C TYR A 101 14.41 -14.89 4.77
N VAL A 102 14.76 -16.06 5.31
CA VAL A 102 14.44 -17.36 4.69
C VAL A 102 12.94 -17.53 4.53
N GLU A 103 12.16 -17.25 5.57
CA GLU A 103 10.69 -17.35 5.53
C GLU A 103 10.06 -16.43 4.48
N LEU A 104 10.48 -15.15 4.43
CA LEU A 104 10.01 -14.20 3.41
C LEU A 104 10.36 -14.66 2.00
N THR A 105 11.56 -15.23 1.81
CA THR A 105 12.01 -15.72 0.51
C THR A 105 11.21 -16.94 0.07
N GLN A 106 10.97 -17.88 0.99
CA GLN A 106 10.14 -19.07 0.75
C GLN A 106 8.70 -18.67 0.43
N ALA A 107 8.09 -17.80 1.23
CA ALA A 107 6.74 -17.30 0.99
C ALA A 107 6.62 -16.58 -0.36
N GLY A 108 7.63 -15.80 -0.74
CA GLY A 108 7.70 -15.15 -2.05
C GLY A 108 7.75 -16.15 -3.21
N ALA A 109 8.57 -17.21 -3.09
CA ALA A 109 8.69 -18.26 -4.10
C ALA A 109 7.40 -19.09 -4.22
N GLU A 110 6.81 -19.48 -3.09
CA GLU A 110 5.53 -20.20 -3.05
C GLU A 110 4.40 -19.35 -3.64
N GLY A 111 4.35 -18.07 -3.31
CA GLY A 111 3.39 -17.13 -3.87
C GLY A 111 3.53 -16.99 -5.39
N ALA A 112 4.78 -16.87 -5.89
CA ALA A 112 5.04 -16.82 -7.33
C ALA A 112 4.57 -18.10 -8.04
N LYS A 113 4.82 -19.27 -7.44
CA LYS A 113 4.32 -20.55 -7.95
C LYS A 113 2.78 -20.57 -8.01
N LYS A 114 2.10 -20.21 -6.92
CA LYS A 114 0.63 -20.16 -6.88
C LYS A 114 0.06 -19.24 -7.95
N LEU A 115 0.67 -18.07 -8.17
CA LEU A 115 0.25 -17.14 -9.23
C LEU A 115 0.40 -17.75 -10.62
N ALA A 116 1.52 -18.42 -10.90
CA ALA A 116 1.73 -19.10 -12.17
C ALA A 116 0.70 -20.23 -12.38
N ASP A 117 0.46 -21.04 -11.36
CA ASP A 117 -0.52 -22.14 -11.40
C ASP A 117 -1.94 -21.59 -11.64
N ALA A 118 -2.33 -20.49 -10.97
CA ALA A 118 -3.65 -19.87 -11.13
C ALA A 118 -3.81 -19.12 -12.48
N PHE A 119 -2.74 -18.54 -13.02
CA PHE A 119 -2.77 -17.82 -14.29
C PHE A 119 -2.82 -18.76 -15.50
N THR A 120 -2.23 -19.95 -15.40
CA THR A 120 -2.15 -20.94 -16.49
C THR A 120 -3.50 -21.26 -17.15
N PRO A 121 -4.57 -21.64 -16.42
CA PRO A 121 -5.86 -21.93 -17.04
C PRO A 121 -6.51 -20.69 -17.68
N LEU A 122 -6.32 -19.51 -17.07
CA LEU A 122 -6.82 -18.25 -17.60
C LEU A 122 -6.11 -17.88 -18.91
N TYR A 123 -4.78 -17.91 -18.95
CA TYR A 123 -4.01 -17.65 -20.16
C TYR A 123 -4.33 -18.65 -21.27
N THR A 124 -4.57 -19.91 -20.92
CA THR A 124 -4.91 -20.95 -21.89
C THR A 124 -6.26 -20.69 -22.57
N SER A 125 -7.23 -20.09 -21.88
CA SER A 125 -8.55 -19.77 -22.43
C SER A 125 -8.58 -18.50 -23.30
N PHE A 126 -7.48 -17.75 -23.36
CA PHE A 126 -7.37 -16.54 -24.15
C PHE A 126 -7.24 -16.84 -25.67
N PRO A 127 -8.00 -16.15 -26.54
CA PRO A 127 -7.72 -16.12 -27.98
C PRO A 127 -6.39 -15.41 -28.26
N PRO A 128 -5.82 -15.55 -29.48
CA PRO A 128 -4.50 -15.04 -29.81
C PRO A 128 -4.27 -13.55 -29.47
N GLU A 129 -5.25 -12.69 -29.76
CA GLU A 129 -5.16 -11.26 -29.46
C GLU A 129 -5.04 -10.97 -27.96
N GLN A 130 -5.80 -11.70 -27.13
CA GLN A 130 -5.79 -11.54 -25.68
C GLN A 130 -4.50 -12.09 -25.06
N LYS A 131 -3.92 -13.17 -25.63
CA LYS A 131 -2.58 -13.65 -25.25
C LYS A 131 -1.51 -12.60 -25.53
N ALA A 132 -1.54 -11.95 -26.69
CA ALA A 132 -0.60 -10.87 -27.01
C ALA A 132 -0.71 -9.67 -26.05
N LEU A 133 -1.93 -9.31 -25.64
CA LEU A 133 -2.16 -8.30 -24.60
C LEU A 133 -1.57 -8.74 -23.25
N ALA A 134 -1.80 -9.99 -22.85
CA ALA A 134 -1.23 -10.55 -21.62
C ALA A 134 0.30 -10.51 -21.65
N ASP A 135 0.92 -11.06 -22.70
CA ASP A 135 2.37 -11.12 -22.85
C ASP A 135 3.00 -9.72 -22.76
N THR A 136 2.36 -8.72 -23.37
CA THR A 136 2.82 -7.32 -23.31
C THR A 136 2.65 -6.69 -21.94
N THR A 137 1.48 -6.89 -21.32
CA THR A 137 1.16 -6.38 -19.98
C THR A 137 2.15 -6.91 -18.94
N PHE A 138 2.42 -8.21 -18.96
CA PHE A 138 3.31 -8.86 -17.98
C PHE A 138 4.79 -8.66 -18.27
N ARG A 139 5.21 -8.50 -19.54
CA ARG A 139 6.59 -8.14 -19.88
C ARG A 139 6.98 -6.77 -19.33
N ASN A 140 6.09 -5.78 -19.44
CA ASN A 140 6.31 -4.46 -18.87
C ASN A 140 6.34 -4.49 -17.33
N TRP A 141 5.54 -5.37 -16.73
CA TRP A 141 5.50 -5.56 -15.28
C TRP A 141 6.80 -6.20 -14.74
N LEU A 142 7.33 -7.22 -15.40
CA LEU A 142 8.57 -7.89 -15.02
C LEU A 142 9.82 -7.00 -15.19
N GLN A 143 9.78 -6.04 -16.11
CA GLN A 143 10.87 -5.08 -16.32
C GLN A 143 10.85 -3.92 -15.31
N HIS A 144 9.72 -3.68 -14.64
CA HIS A 144 9.58 -2.62 -13.64
C HIS A 144 8.91 -3.14 -12.35
N PRO A 145 9.62 -3.91 -11.51
CA PRO A 145 9.09 -4.33 -10.23
C PRO A 145 8.82 -3.16 -9.23
N ASP A 146 9.20 -1.92 -9.56
CA ASP A 146 9.17 -0.75 -8.66
C ASP A 146 8.65 0.56 -9.30
N ALA A 147 7.62 0.54 -10.16
CA ALA A 147 6.99 1.79 -10.66
C ALA A 147 6.26 2.62 -9.57
N GLY A 148 6.45 2.30 -8.29
CA GLY A 148 6.04 3.12 -7.14
C GLY A 148 7.13 4.04 -6.58
N LYS A 149 8.37 4.01 -7.09
CA LYS A 149 9.49 4.80 -6.52
C LYS A 149 9.93 6.05 -7.30
N SER A 150 9.38 6.35 -8.48
CA SER A 150 9.92 7.42 -9.34
C SER A 150 9.12 8.74 -9.43
N ARG A 151 8.19 9.01 -8.50
CA ARG A 151 7.46 10.32 -8.46
C ARG A 151 7.64 11.15 -7.18
N ALA A 152 8.54 10.77 -6.28
CA ALA A 152 8.84 11.55 -5.07
C ALA A 152 10.14 12.37 -5.16
N GLY A 153 10.81 12.41 -6.32
CA GLY A 153 12.11 13.07 -6.48
C GLY A 153 12.23 14.03 -7.65
N ALA A 154 11.12 14.44 -8.28
CA ALA A 154 11.13 15.39 -9.38
C ALA A 154 10.20 16.56 -9.09
N LYS A 155 10.67 17.47 -8.24
CA LYS A 155 10.53 18.93 -8.38
C LYS A 155 11.35 19.62 -7.28
N GLU A 156 12.44 20.22 -7.76
CA GLU A 156 13.11 21.46 -7.31
C GLU A 156 13.42 21.66 -5.82
#